data_AF-A0A7S2G0C9-F1
#
_entry.id   AF-A0A7S2G0C9-F1
#
_cell.length_a   1.000
_cell.length_b   1.000
_cell.length_c   1.000
_cell.angle_alpha   90.00
_cell.angle_beta   90.00
_cell.angle_gamma   90.00
#
_symmetry.space_group_name_H-M   'P 1'
#
loop_
_entity.id
_entity.type
_entity.pdbx_description
1 polymer ?
#
loop_
_entity_poly.entity_id
_entity_poly.type
_entity_poly.pdbx_seq_one_letter_code
_entity_poly.pdbx_strand_id
1 'polypeptide(L)'
;GISIARPEQRASVLEFAEDVPQSWSAGYDGFAKTPGREELQQIKWSPLDLAIGDRVGFKVTHDGGAFVYVNGVPRAKLPTPVMVGVPLYAFIDLTGTVQIASLRPGAQPPASTG
;
A
#
# COMPACT_ATOMS: atom_id res chain seq x y z
N GLY A 1 -1.11 -2.04 -1.56
CA GLY A 1 -0.98 -2.17 -0.10
C GLY A 1 -0.10 -3.35 0.26
N ILE A 2 -0.06 -3.69 1.55
CA ILE A 2 0.61 -4.87 2.10
C ILE A 2 -0.32 -5.61 3.05
N SER A 3 -0.21 -6.93 3.13
CA SER A 3 -0.96 -7.79 4.05
C SER A 3 -0.03 -8.81 4.70
N ILE A 4 -0.36 -9.25 5.91
CA ILE A 4 0.31 -10.38 6.57
C ILE A 4 -0.40 -11.72 6.30
N ALA A 5 -1.58 -11.68 5.68
CA ALA A 5 -2.31 -12.86 5.30
C ALA A 5 -1.75 -13.43 3.99
N ARG A 6 -1.53 -14.75 3.96
CA ARG A 6 -0.97 -15.43 2.79
C ARG A 6 -1.94 -15.35 1.61
N PRO A 7 -1.48 -14.98 0.40
CA PRO A 7 -2.35 -14.89 -0.77
C PRO A 7 -2.92 -16.23 -1.18
N GLU A 8 -2.19 -17.33 -1.00
CA GLU A 8 -2.59 -18.69 -1.37
C GLU A 8 -3.65 -19.33 -0.45
N GLN A 9 -3.88 -18.75 0.73
CA GLN A 9 -4.86 -19.29 1.71
C GLN A 9 -6.28 -18.75 1.48
N ARG A 10 -6.53 -18.05 0.37
CA ARG A 10 -7.80 -17.39 0.10
C ARG A 10 -8.77 -18.32 -0.62
N ALA A 11 -10.00 -18.40 -0.12
CA ALA A 11 -11.06 -19.23 -0.68
C ALA A 11 -11.73 -18.61 -1.92
N SER A 12 -11.63 -17.29 -2.10
CA SER A 12 -12.25 -16.55 -3.19
C SER A 12 -11.38 -15.38 -3.66
N VAL A 13 -11.68 -14.91 -4.87
CA VAL A 13 -11.17 -13.63 -5.37
C VAL A 13 -11.80 -12.52 -4.52
N LEU A 14 -10.96 -11.58 -4.08
CA LEU A 14 -11.41 -10.37 -3.38
C LEU A 14 -11.75 -9.32 -4.42
N GLU A 15 -12.86 -8.62 -4.24
CA GLU A 15 -13.32 -7.59 -5.17
C GLU A 15 -12.65 -6.25 -4.90
N PHE A 16 -12.46 -5.89 -3.62
CA PHE A 16 -11.90 -4.60 -3.22
C PHE A 16 -10.62 -4.73 -2.38
N ALA A 17 -9.74 -3.73 -2.48
CA ALA A 17 -8.54 -3.63 -1.63
C ALA A 17 -8.84 -3.68 -0.12
N GLU A 18 -10.00 -3.17 0.31
CA GLU A 18 -10.37 -3.14 1.73
C GLU A 18 -10.81 -4.49 2.30
N ASP A 19 -11.17 -5.44 1.43
CA ASP A 19 -11.51 -6.81 1.80
C ASP A 19 -10.25 -7.65 2.07
N VAL A 20 -9.05 -7.12 1.74
CA VAL A 20 -7.81 -7.83 1.97
C VAL A 20 -7.59 -7.97 3.47
N PRO A 21 -7.59 -9.20 4.02
CA PRO A 21 -7.52 -9.41 5.46
C PRO A 21 -6.16 -8.97 6.00
N GLN A 22 -6.16 -8.48 7.25
CA GLN A 22 -4.96 -8.05 7.98
C GLN A 22 -4.03 -7.20 7.11
N SER A 23 -4.59 -6.16 6.48
CA SER A 23 -3.90 -5.37 5.47
C SER A 23 -3.83 -3.88 5.80
N TRP A 24 -2.84 -3.25 5.19
CA TRP A 24 -2.63 -1.82 5.13
C TRP A 24 -2.62 -1.41 3.67
N SER A 25 -3.57 -0.57 3.27
CA SER A 25 -3.67 -0.02 1.91
C SER A 25 -3.89 1.48 1.97
N ALA A 26 -3.54 2.15 0.89
CA ALA A 26 -3.64 3.59 0.73
C ALA A 26 -3.92 3.89 -0.73
N GLY A 27 -4.55 5.03 -0.98
CA GLY A 27 -4.82 5.51 -2.32
C GLY A 27 -6.26 5.36 -2.76
N TYR A 28 -7.23 5.34 -1.85
CA TYR A 28 -8.61 5.64 -2.19
C TYR A 28 -8.70 7.14 -2.56
N ASP A 29 -9.81 7.83 -2.26
CA ASP A 29 -9.92 9.29 -2.44
C ASP A 29 -9.17 10.10 -1.35
N GLY A 30 -7.88 9.81 -1.14
CA GLY A 30 -7.10 10.42 -0.07
C GLY A 30 -7.17 9.68 1.27
N PHE A 31 -7.54 8.40 1.26
CA PHE A 31 -7.68 7.60 2.47
C PHE A 31 -6.79 6.34 2.48
N ALA A 32 -6.72 5.72 3.65
CA ALA A 32 -6.04 4.46 3.93
C ALA A 32 -6.93 3.52 4.74
N LYS A 33 -6.86 2.22 4.41
CA LYS A 33 -7.43 1.13 5.23
C LYS A 33 -6.33 0.57 6.13
N THR A 34 -6.69 0.27 7.37
CA THR A 34 -5.79 -0.35 8.35
C THR A 34 -6.51 -1.47 9.08
N PRO A 35 -5.81 -2.50 9.61
CA PRO A 35 -6.46 -3.61 10.28
C PRO A 35 -7.23 -3.15 11.52
N GLY A 36 -8.38 -3.78 11.77
CA GLY A 36 -9.20 -3.54 12.96
C GLY A 36 -9.99 -2.23 12.96
N ARG A 37 -10.03 -1.49 11.84
CA ARG A 37 -10.89 -0.31 11.68
C ARG A 37 -11.87 -0.49 10.54
N GLU A 38 -13.13 -0.22 10.80
CA GLU A 38 -14.18 -0.20 9.78
C GLU A 38 -14.00 1.02 8.87
N GLU A 39 -13.85 2.20 9.47
CA GLU A 39 -13.66 3.47 8.77
C GLU A 39 -12.28 3.61 8.12
N LEU A 40 -12.26 4.22 6.94
CA LEU A 40 -11.03 4.64 6.26
C LEU A 40 -10.45 5.88 6.94
N GLN A 41 -9.12 5.95 6.99
CA GLN A 41 -8.41 7.05 7.65
C GLN A 41 -7.79 7.98 6.63
N GLN A 42 -7.97 9.29 6.81
CA GLN A 42 -7.45 10.29 5.88
C GLN A 42 -5.91 10.31 5.85
N ILE A 43 -5.33 10.44 4.66
CA ILE A 43 -3.90 10.58 4.43
C ILE A 43 -3.61 11.71 3.45
N LYS A 44 -2.36 12.18 3.42
CA LYS A 44 -1.92 13.29 2.55
C LYS A 44 -1.49 12.82 1.15
N TRP A 45 -2.22 11.88 0.55
CA TRP A 45 -1.95 11.38 -0.80
C TRP A 45 -3.19 10.75 -1.44
N SER A 46 -3.44 11.07 -2.70
CA SER A 46 -4.48 10.50 -3.56
C SER A 46 -3.84 9.96 -4.85
N PRO A 47 -4.30 8.83 -5.42
CA PRO A 47 -3.79 8.34 -6.70
C PRO A 47 -4.30 9.16 -7.88
N LEU A 48 -5.28 10.05 -7.67
CA LEU A 48 -5.79 10.95 -8.72
C LEU A 48 -4.71 11.91 -9.24
N ASP A 49 -3.64 12.10 -8.46
CA ASP A 49 -2.48 12.91 -8.82
C ASP A 49 -1.47 12.16 -9.72
N LEU A 50 -1.69 10.87 -10.02
CA LEU A 50 -0.76 10.04 -10.79
C LEU A 50 -0.90 10.24 -12.30
N ALA A 51 0.24 10.20 -12.98
CA ALA A 51 0.33 10.18 -14.45
C ALA A 51 0.99 8.89 -14.97
N ILE A 52 0.79 8.60 -16.26
CA ILE A 52 1.49 7.50 -16.94
C ILE A 52 3.01 7.70 -16.79
N GLY A 53 3.68 6.65 -16.31
CA GLY A 53 5.11 6.65 -16.06
C GLY A 53 5.50 6.87 -14.59
N ASP A 54 4.57 7.35 -13.75
CA ASP A 54 4.81 7.47 -12.31
C ASP A 54 5.03 6.10 -11.65
N ARG A 55 5.93 6.10 -10.66
CA ARG A 55 6.30 4.91 -9.90
C ARG A 55 5.82 5.03 -8.48
N VAL A 56 4.86 4.19 -8.12
CA VAL A 56 4.35 4.09 -6.75
C VAL A 56 5.11 3.00 -6.00
N GLY A 57 5.55 3.31 -4.78
CA GLY A 57 6.16 2.37 -3.85
C GLY A 57 5.42 2.35 -2.52
N PHE A 58 5.37 1.19 -1.88
CA PHE A 58 4.88 1.04 -0.52
C PHE A 58 6.01 0.49 0.34
N LYS A 59 6.53 1.30 1.26
CA LYS A 59 7.68 0.95 2.10
C LYS A 59 7.20 0.67 3.52
N VAL A 60 7.59 -0.48 4.06
CA VAL A 60 7.49 -0.80 5.49
C VAL A 60 8.88 -0.72 6.09
N THR A 61 9.05 0.05 7.15
CA THR A 61 10.31 0.19 7.89
C THR A 61 10.41 -0.86 9.00
N HIS A 62 11.62 -1.07 9.52
CA HIS A 62 11.90 -2.10 10.53
C HIS A 62 11.15 -1.89 11.86
N ASP A 63 10.73 -0.66 12.15
CA ASP A 63 9.92 -0.25 13.30
C ASP A 63 8.40 -0.27 13.00
N GLY A 64 8.00 -0.74 11.81
CA GLY A 64 6.60 -0.87 11.40
C GLY A 64 6.01 0.39 10.76
N GLY A 65 6.79 1.45 10.55
CA GLY A 65 6.32 2.60 9.78
C GLY A 65 5.96 2.22 8.34
N ALA A 66 4.78 2.63 7.87
CA ALA A 66 4.32 2.39 6.50
C ALA A 66 4.17 3.70 5.73
N PHE A 67 4.68 3.72 4.50
CA PHE A 67 4.78 4.93 3.70
C PHE A 67 4.46 4.66 2.23
N VAL A 68 3.71 5.57 1.62
CA VAL A 68 3.55 5.66 0.17
C VAL A 68 4.64 6.57 -0.39
N TYR A 69 5.30 6.10 -1.45
CA TYR A 69 6.27 6.85 -2.23
C TYR A 69 5.77 7.01 -3.67
N VAL A 70 6.01 8.18 -4.26
CA VAL A 70 5.81 8.42 -5.69
C VAL A 70 7.12 8.95 -6.26
N ASN A 71 7.66 8.27 -7.27
CA ASN A 71 8.94 8.59 -7.91
C ASN A 71 10.10 8.73 -6.90
N GLY A 72 10.10 7.87 -5.87
CA GLY A 72 11.12 7.88 -4.81
C GLY A 72 10.94 8.93 -3.73
N VAL A 73 9.92 9.78 -3.82
CA VAL A 73 9.60 10.82 -2.83
C VAL A 73 8.47 10.35 -1.89
N PRO A 74 8.62 10.42 -0.56
CA PRO A 74 7.56 10.06 0.36
C PRO A 74 6.37 11.02 0.21
N ARG A 75 5.16 10.48 0.06
CA ARG A 75 3.92 11.25 -0.10
C ARG A 75 3.01 11.15 1.11
N ALA A 76 2.88 9.97 1.69
CA ALA A 76 2.05 9.77 2.87
C ALA A 76 2.65 8.73 3.80
N LYS A 77 2.42 8.93 5.11
CA LYS A 77 2.60 7.92 6.15
C LYS A 77 1.23 7.36 6.50
N LEU A 78 1.12 6.04 6.66
CA LEU A 78 -0.11 5.43 7.15
C LEU A 78 -0.24 5.64 8.68
N PRO A 79 -1.48 5.71 9.19
CA PRO A 79 -1.74 6.12 10.57
C PRO A 79 -1.43 5.04 11.62
N THR A 80 -1.37 3.77 11.22
CA THR A 80 -1.07 2.66 12.13
C THR A 80 0.21 1.93 11.73
N PRO A 81 0.97 1.42 12.72
CA PRO A 81 2.15 0.61 12.43
C PRO A 81 1.74 -0.71 11.78
N VAL A 82 2.59 -1.18 10.88
CA VAL A 82 2.56 -2.53 10.31
C VAL A 82 3.25 -3.50 11.25
N MET A 83 2.72 -4.72 11.33
CA MET A 83 3.37 -5.80 12.06
C MET A 83 4.71 -6.16 11.40
N VAL A 84 5.79 -6.13 12.19
CA VAL A 84 7.15 -6.49 11.75
C VAL A 84 7.56 -7.87 12.25
N GLY A 85 8.58 -8.46 11.62
CA GLY A 85 9.05 -9.82 11.97
C GLY A 85 8.20 -10.96 11.39
N VAL A 86 7.25 -10.63 10.52
CA VAL A 86 6.40 -11.61 9.80
C VAL A 86 6.51 -11.39 8.28
N PRO A 87 6.24 -12.43 7.46
CA PRO A 87 6.16 -12.26 6.02
C PRO A 87 5.13 -11.20 5.63
N LEU A 88 5.51 -10.34 4.68
CA LEU A 88 4.64 -9.31 4.11
C LEU A 88 4.34 -9.64 2.65
N TYR A 89 3.08 -9.51 2.27
CA TYR A 89 2.59 -9.79 0.93
C TYR A 89 2.07 -8.51 0.31
N ALA A 90 2.71 -8.07 -0.77
CA ALA A 90 2.26 -6.91 -1.53
C ALA A 90 1.02 -7.26 -2.36
N PHE A 91 0.12 -6.29 -2.49
CA PHE A 91 -1.01 -6.35 -3.42
C PHE A 91 -1.24 -4.98 -4.04
N ILE A 92 -1.87 -4.97 -5.20
CA ILE A 92 -2.35 -3.77 -5.89
C ILE A 92 -3.81 -3.97 -6.26
N ASP A 93 -4.56 -2.89 -6.19
CA ASP A 93 -5.93 -2.80 -6.67
C ASP A 93 -5.91 -1.79 -7.83
N LEU A 94 -6.51 -2.16 -8.95
CA LEU A 94 -6.55 -1.41 -10.20
C LEU A 94 -7.98 -0.90 -10.48
N THR A 95 -8.71 -0.55 -9.43
CA THR A 95 -10.02 0.09 -9.53
C THR A 95 -9.88 1.58 -9.86
N GLY A 96 -10.89 2.12 -10.55
CA GLY A 96 -10.95 3.54 -10.90
C GLY A 96 -10.11 3.92 -12.12
N THR A 97 -9.22 4.90 -11.95
CA THR A 97 -8.48 5.54 -13.06
C THR A 97 -7.25 4.77 -13.54
N VAL A 98 -6.77 3.80 -12.75
CA VAL A 98 -5.56 3.02 -13.06
C VAL A 98 -5.95 1.71 -13.72
N GLN A 99 -5.67 1.55 -15.01
CA GLN A 99 -6.03 0.32 -15.75
C GLN A 99 -4.91 -0.72 -15.79
N ILE A 100 -3.65 -0.29 -15.76
CA ILE A 100 -2.49 -1.16 -15.95
C ILE A 100 -1.37 -0.70 -15.01
N ALA A 101 -0.73 -1.68 -14.38
CA ALA A 101 0.52 -1.48 -13.66
C ALA A 101 1.50 -2.60 -14.02
N SER A 102 2.80 -2.31 -13.91
CA SER A 102 3.86 -3.32 -14.00
C SER A 102 4.58 -3.42 -12.67
N LEU A 103 4.87 -4.65 -12.24
CA LEU A 103 5.73 -4.88 -11.09
C LEU A 103 7.19 -4.64 -11.52
N ARG A 104 7.97 -3.98 -10.66
CA ARG A 104 9.43 -3.87 -10.82
C ARG A 104 10.13 -4.74 -9.76
N PRO A 105 10.51 -5.99 -10.09
CA PRO A 105 11.30 -6.82 -9.18
C PRO A 105 12.62 -6.15 -8.81
N GLY A 106 13.08 -6.37 -7.57
CA GLY A 106 14.37 -5.83 -7.09
C GLY A 106 14.39 -4.31 -6.89
N ALA A 107 13.23 -3.65 -6.83
CA ALA A 107 13.15 -2.23 -6.48
C ALA A 107 13.83 -1.99 -5.12
N GLN A 108 14.77 -1.05 -5.09
CA GLN A 108 15.46 -0.66 -3.85
C GLN A 108 14.63 0.39 -3.11
N PRO A 109 14.60 0.35 -1.76
CA PRO A 109 13.98 1.42 -1.00
C PRO A 109 14.67 2.75 -1.32
N PRO A 110 13.93 3.88 -1.37
CA PRO A 110 14.54 5.19 -1.48
C PRO A 110 15.59 5.39 -0.38
N ALA A 111 16.70 6.04 -0.73
CA ALA A 111 17.76 6.36 0.21
C ALA A 111 17.15 7.01 1.46
N SER A 112 17.59 6.57 2.64
CA SER A 112 17.21 7.21 3.89
C SER A 112 17.64 8.68 3.81
N THR A 113 16.68 9.59 3.73
CA THR A 113 16.90 10.95 4.20
C THR A 113 17.16 10.83 5.70
N GLY A 114 18.43 10.96 6.08
CA GLY A 114 18.87 10.92 7.47
C GLY A 114 18.26 12.01 8.32
#